data_AF-A0A0N5BBY1-F1
#
_entry.id   AF-A0A0N5BBY1-F1
#
_cell.length_a   1.000
_cell.length_b   1.000
_cell.length_c   1.000
_cell.angle_alpha   90.00
_cell.angle_beta   90.00
_cell.angle_gamma   90.00
#
_symmetry.space_group_name_H-M   'P 1'
#
loop_
_entity.id
_entity.type
_entity.pdbx_description
1 polymer ?
#
loop_
_entity_poly.entity_id
_entity_poly.type
_entity_poly.pdbx_seq_one_letter_code
_entity_poly.pdbx_strand_id
1 'polypeptide(L)'
;MTSVIYFLILSSVFVFFLFGWCEGDVIYQTDPRTGMIFEVPLPSTYITPVKGLATFYNSSTPGFQNGNIQGVVAFFQANFPNNQAVVVDCQLEFPDYMNSKSFALEILLNGDMDSEYCKSGMRYADPLVIKIPKGEKYYVGARKRNDISIINHNESIIGRILRITCIGCEEDQKILGCALIGRIDDEVYIEKDPQFISNHVNLQQQLVRGQKGLPQSMKRRNHRKLLVLA
;
A
#
# COMPACT_ATOMS: atom_id res chain seq x y z
N MET A 1 -33.84 -35.85 -44.10
CA MET A 1 -32.53 -35.18 -43.93
C MET A 1 -32.65 -33.71 -43.52
N THR A 2 -33.65 -32.96 -44.01
CA THR A 2 -33.84 -31.53 -43.67
C THR A 2 -34.14 -31.27 -42.20
N SER A 3 -34.96 -32.09 -41.54
CA SER A 3 -35.36 -31.87 -40.13
C SER A 3 -34.20 -31.94 -39.13
N VAL A 4 -33.20 -32.80 -39.37
CA VAL A 4 -32.02 -32.96 -38.50
C VAL A 4 -31.11 -31.73 -38.59
N ILE A 5 -31.01 -31.12 -39.78
CA ILE A 5 -30.20 -29.92 -40.00
C ILE A 5 -30.81 -28.73 -39.26
N TYR A 6 -32.13 -28.58 -39.26
CA TYR A 6 -32.80 -27.53 -38.49
C TYR A 6 -32.57 -27.68 -36.98
N PHE A 7 -32.59 -28.91 -36.46
CA PHE A 7 -32.34 -29.17 -35.04
C PHE A 7 -30.91 -28.81 -34.61
N LEU A 8 -29.92 -29.12 -35.45
CA LEU A 8 -28.52 -28.77 -35.20
C LEU A 8 -28.27 -27.26 -35.28
N ILE A 9 -28.90 -26.58 -36.23
CA ILE A 9 -28.82 -25.11 -36.33
C ILE A 9 -29.46 -24.48 -35.10
N LEU A 10 -30.66 -24.92 -34.70
CA LEU A 10 -31.34 -24.38 -33.53
C LEU A 10 -30.55 -24.60 -32.23
N SER A 11 -29.92 -25.77 -32.06
CA SER A 11 -29.10 -26.03 -30.88
C SER A 11 -27.82 -25.17 -30.88
N SER A 12 -27.20 -24.95 -32.03
CA SER A 12 -26.02 -24.10 -32.15
C SER A 12 -26.33 -22.63 -31.82
N VAL A 13 -27.49 -22.14 -32.25
CA VAL A 13 -27.98 -20.79 -31.94
C VAL A 13 -28.30 -20.67 -30.45
N PHE A 14 -28.94 -21.69 -29.86
CA PHE A 14 -29.25 -21.70 -28.43
C PHE A 14 -28.00 -21.73 -27.55
N VAL A 15 -26.98 -22.49 -27.93
CA VAL A 15 -25.65 -22.48 -27.28
C VAL A 15 -24.99 -21.11 -27.44
N PHE A 16 -25.04 -20.49 -28.62
CA PHE A 16 -24.51 -19.14 -28.82
C PHE A 16 -25.24 -18.09 -27.96
N PHE A 17 -26.55 -18.19 -27.76
CA PHE A 17 -27.29 -17.29 -26.86
C PHE A 17 -26.98 -17.56 -25.39
N LEU A 18 -26.74 -18.80 -24.99
CA LEU A 18 -26.34 -19.15 -23.61
C LEU A 18 -24.93 -18.68 -23.26
N PHE A 19 -23.99 -18.71 -24.23
CA PHE A 19 -22.60 -18.27 -24.01
C PHE A 19 -22.33 -16.81 -24.39
N GLY A 20 -23.15 -16.20 -25.24
CA GLY A 20 -23.01 -14.80 -25.66
C GLY A 20 -23.49 -13.77 -24.62
N TRP A 21 -24.19 -14.24 -23.58
CA TRP A 21 -24.75 -13.40 -22.52
C TRP A 21 -24.11 -13.65 -21.15
N CYS A 22 -22.83 -14.00 -21.12
CA CYS A 22 -22.03 -13.77 -19.92
C CYS A 22 -21.71 -12.27 -19.87
N GLU A 23 -22.54 -11.49 -19.19
CA GLU A 23 -22.09 -10.21 -18.63
C GLU A 23 -20.82 -10.53 -17.82
N GLY A 24 -19.68 -9.96 -18.24
CA GLY A 24 -18.46 -10.09 -17.47
C GLY A 24 -18.73 -9.52 -16.09
N ASP A 25 -18.45 -10.28 -15.04
CA ASP A 25 -18.55 -9.81 -13.66
C ASP A 25 -17.66 -8.55 -13.52
N VAL A 26 -18.27 -7.36 -13.53
CA VAL A 26 -17.59 -6.06 -13.40
C VAL A 26 -18.01 -5.40 -12.11
N ILE A 27 -17.07 -4.71 -11.46
CA ILE A 27 -17.38 -3.80 -10.36
C ILE A 27 -17.21 -2.36 -10.82
N TYR A 28 -18.10 -1.49 -10.36
CA TYR A 28 -18.03 -0.06 -10.62
C TYR A 28 -17.24 0.62 -9.51
N GLN A 29 -16.23 1.39 -9.89
CA GLN A 29 -15.39 2.13 -8.97
C GLN A 29 -15.34 3.60 -9.31
N THR A 30 -15.25 4.42 -8.28
CA THR A 30 -15.13 5.87 -8.41
C THR A 30 -13.68 6.26 -8.16
N ASP A 31 -13.06 6.95 -9.13
CA ASP A 31 -11.74 7.55 -8.91
C ASP A 31 -11.85 8.64 -7.83
N PRO A 32 -11.14 8.52 -6.70
CA PRO A 32 -11.21 9.49 -5.61
C PRO A 32 -10.66 10.88 -6.00
N ARG A 33 -9.86 11.01 -7.06
CA ARG A 33 -9.27 12.28 -7.49
C ARG A 33 -10.16 13.04 -8.47
N THR A 34 -10.89 12.32 -9.32
CA THR A 34 -11.67 12.92 -10.42
C THR A 34 -13.18 12.74 -10.27
N GLY A 35 -13.63 11.84 -9.38
CA GLY A 35 -15.03 11.49 -9.20
C GLY A 35 -15.62 10.66 -10.34
N MET A 36 -14.83 10.28 -11.35
CA MET A 36 -15.30 9.50 -12.49
C MET A 36 -15.53 8.05 -12.09
N ILE A 37 -16.62 7.46 -12.59
CA ILE A 37 -16.95 6.05 -12.38
C ILE A 37 -16.44 5.25 -13.58
N PHE A 38 -15.73 4.16 -13.32
CA PHE A 38 -15.21 3.26 -14.35
C PHE A 38 -15.42 1.78 -13.97
N GLU A 39 -15.46 0.94 -14.98
CA GLU A 39 -15.66 -0.51 -14.85
C GLU A 39 -14.34 -1.22 -14.65
N VAL A 40 -14.32 -2.14 -13.68
CA VAL A 40 -13.14 -2.93 -13.33
C VAL A 40 -13.52 -4.41 -13.47
N PRO A 41 -12.88 -5.15 -14.40
CA PRO A 41 -13.21 -6.56 -14.63
C PRO A 41 -12.80 -7.41 -13.44
N LEU A 42 -13.70 -8.23 -12.90
CA LEU A 42 -13.33 -9.19 -11.86
C LEU A 42 -12.40 -10.26 -12.46
N PRO A 43 -11.39 -10.73 -11.71
CA PRO A 43 -11.15 -10.53 -10.28
C PRO A 43 -10.18 -9.37 -9.92
N SER A 44 -10.03 -8.35 -10.78
CA SER A 44 -9.00 -7.33 -10.58
C SER A 44 -9.21 -6.49 -9.30
N THR A 45 -8.10 -6.10 -8.69
CA THR A 45 -8.06 -5.38 -7.41
C THR A 45 -7.51 -4.00 -7.65
N TYR A 46 -8.34 -2.99 -7.43
CA TYR A 46 -7.90 -1.61 -7.57
C TYR A 46 -7.34 -1.10 -6.26
N ILE A 47 -6.10 -0.61 -6.28
CA ILE A 47 -5.44 -0.06 -5.11
C ILE A 47 -5.63 1.46 -5.10
N THR A 48 -6.19 1.97 -4.03
CA THR A 48 -6.28 3.41 -3.76
C THR A 48 -4.91 3.99 -3.41
N PRO A 49 -4.68 5.31 -3.56
CA PRO A 49 -3.38 5.91 -3.30
C PRO A 49 -2.98 5.92 -1.82
N VAL A 50 -3.91 5.69 -0.88
CA VAL A 50 -3.59 5.69 0.56
C VAL A 50 -2.85 4.41 0.92
N LYS A 51 -1.71 4.56 1.61
CA LYS A 51 -0.83 3.46 2.01
C LYS A 51 -0.48 3.55 3.49
N GLY A 52 -0.48 2.40 4.16
CA GLY A 52 0.06 2.22 5.50
C GLY A 52 1.34 1.40 5.48
N LEU A 53 2.21 1.59 6.47
CA LEU A 53 3.46 0.84 6.61
C LEU A 53 3.80 0.62 8.08
N ALA A 54 4.15 -0.61 8.42
CA ALA A 54 4.81 -0.97 9.65
C ALA A 54 6.22 -1.48 9.33
N THR A 55 7.24 -0.92 9.96
CA THR A 55 8.65 -1.28 9.74
C THR A 55 9.23 -1.92 10.98
N PHE A 56 9.83 -3.09 10.81
CA PHE A 56 10.51 -3.84 11.85
C PHE A 56 12.02 -3.71 11.67
N TYR A 57 12.70 -3.40 12.76
CA TYR A 57 14.14 -3.29 12.81
C TYR A 57 14.66 -4.34 13.79
N ASN A 58 15.64 -5.13 13.34
CA ASN A 58 16.38 -6.03 14.22
C ASN A 58 17.36 -5.20 15.06
N SER A 59 16.81 -4.43 16.00
CA SER A 59 17.57 -3.57 16.91
C SER A 59 16.89 -3.54 18.28
N SER A 60 17.62 -3.88 19.32
CA SER A 60 17.18 -3.76 20.71
C SER A 60 17.55 -2.38 21.26
N THR A 61 16.69 -1.38 21.01
CA THR A 61 16.80 -0.08 21.70
C THR A 61 16.10 -0.16 23.05
N PRO A 62 16.74 0.22 24.18
CA PRO A 62 16.06 0.25 25.48
C PRO A 62 14.76 1.07 25.41
N GLY A 63 13.65 0.47 25.85
CA GLY A 63 12.32 1.10 25.84
C GLY A 63 11.46 0.85 24.60
N PHE A 64 12.01 0.26 23.52
CA PHE A 64 11.25 -0.08 22.31
C PHE A 64 11.43 -1.54 21.92
N GLN A 65 10.33 -2.30 21.84
CA GLN A 65 10.37 -3.70 21.42
C GLN A 65 10.28 -3.83 19.89
N ASN A 66 11.26 -3.27 19.17
CA ASN A 66 11.34 -3.37 17.71
C ASN A 66 11.58 -4.81 17.23
N GLY A 67 12.14 -5.66 18.10
CA GLY A 67 12.11 -7.11 17.95
C GLY A 67 13.37 -7.75 17.35
N ASN A 68 13.24 -9.05 17.04
CA ASN A 68 14.28 -9.89 16.42
C ASN A 68 14.06 -10.07 14.91
N ILE A 69 12.97 -9.51 14.37
CA ILE A 69 12.60 -9.58 12.96
C ILE A 69 12.98 -8.29 12.25
N GLN A 70 13.20 -8.39 10.94
CA GLN A 70 13.52 -7.25 10.09
C GLN A 70 12.59 -7.23 8.88
N GLY A 71 12.21 -6.03 8.43
CA GLY A 71 11.47 -5.86 7.18
C GLY A 71 10.26 -4.98 7.33
N VAL A 72 9.30 -5.14 6.41
CA VAL A 72 8.14 -4.25 6.30
C VAL A 72 6.85 -5.01 6.08
N VAL A 73 5.76 -4.45 6.59
CA VAL A 73 4.40 -4.83 6.26
C VAL A 73 3.68 -3.60 5.74
N ALA A 74 3.34 -3.62 4.46
CA ALA A 74 2.62 -2.56 3.79
C ALA A 74 1.11 -2.88 3.72
N PHE A 75 0.29 -1.85 3.85
CA PHE A 75 -1.15 -1.93 3.83
C PHE A 75 -1.68 -1.05 2.70
N PHE A 76 -2.44 -1.62 1.79
CA PHE A 76 -3.03 -0.92 0.66
C PHE A 76 -4.54 -1.04 0.72
N GLN A 77 -5.25 0.08 0.79
CA GLN A 77 -6.70 0.04 0.66
C GLN A 77 -7.03 -0.26 -0.80
N ALA A 78 -7.84 -1.29 -0.99
CA ALA A 78 -8.36 -1.70 -2.26
C ALA A 78 -9.89 -1.55 -2.33
N ASN A 79 -10.39 -1.38 -3.54
CA ASN A 79 -11.82 -1.40 -3.86
C ASN A 79 -12.66 -0.48 -2.95
N PHE A 80 -12.21 0.77 -2.77
CA PHE A 80 -12.98 1.76 -2.01
C PHE A 80 -13.85 2.60 -2.96
N PRO A 81 -15.11 2.94 -2.60
CA PRO A 81 -15.83 2.57 -1.37
C PRO A 81 -16.58 1.22 -1.45
N ASN A 82 -16.67 0.59 -2.63
CA ASN A 82 -17.48 -0.60 -2.86
C ASN A 82 -16.65 -1.89 -2.84
N ASN A 83 -17.03 -2.88 -2.01
CA ASN A 83 -16.28 -4.14 -1.80
C ASN A 83 -14.88 -3.91 -1.22
N GLN A 84 -14.81 -3.08 -0.18
CA GLN A 84 -13.56 -2.66 0.46
C GLN A 84 -12.75 -3.85 0.97
N ALA A 85 -11.45 -3.81 0.69
CA ALA A 85 -10.49 -4.73 1.25
C ALA A 85 -9.17 -3.99 1.52
N VAL A 86 -8.37 -4.50 2.43
CA VAL A 86 -6.97 -4.08 2.61
C VAL A 86 -6.08 -5.22 2.14
N VAL A 87 -5.19 -4.91 1.21
CA VAL A 87 -4.08 -5.80 0.83
C VAL A 87 -2.97 -5.59 1.84
N VAL A 88 -2.63 -6.64 2.57
CA VAL A 88 -1.50 -6.72 3.50
C VAL A 88 -0.35 -7.39 2.75
N ASP A 89 0.67 -6.63 2.39
CA ASP A 89 1.88 -7.10 1.72
C ASP A 89 3.04 -7.19 2.71
N CYS A 90 3.60 -8.38 2.88
CA CYS A 90 4.62 -8.65 3.86
C CYS A 90 5.95 -8.96 3.17
N GLN A 91 7.01 -8.32 3.65
CA GLN A 91 8.40 -8.61 3.28
C GLN A 91 9.20 -8.67 4.58
N LEU A 92 9.30 -9.86 5.16
CA LEU A 92 9.84 -10.06 6.52
C LEU A 92 10.97 -11.09 6.50
N GLU A 93 12.03 -10.80 7.25
CA GLU A 93 13.13 -11.70 7.56
C GLU A 93 13.09 -12.06 9.06
N PHE A 94 13.22 -13.35 9.32
CA PHE A 94 13.16 -13.95 10.65
C PHE A 94 14.53 -14.49 11.08
N PRO A 95 14.80 -14.58 12.39
CA PRO A 95 16.01 -15.22 12.89
C PRO A 95 16.12 -16.70 12.49
N ASP A 96 17.35 -17.20 12.34
CA ASP A 96 17.60 -18.59 11.91
C ASP A 96 16.98 -19.66 12.83
N TYR A 97 16.80 -19.37 14.11
CA TYR A 97 16.16 -20.28 15.06
C TYR A 97 14.62 -20.38 14.91
N MET A 98 14.03 -19.50 14.09
CA MET A 98 12.59 -19.44 13.80
C MET A 98 12.21 -20.08 12.46
N ASN A 99 13.14 -20.79 11.82
CA ASN A 99 12.91 -21.45 10.53
C ASN A 99 11.72 -22.41 10.56
N SER A 100 10.94 -22.43 9.47
CA SER A 100 9.79 -23.33 9.26
C SER A 100 8.65 -23.21 10.29
N LYS A 101 8.59 -22.11 11.06
CA LYS A 101 7.50 -21.83 12.00
C LYS A 101 6.33 -21.08 11.33
N SER A 102 5.23 -20.98 12.06
CA SER A 102 4.06 -20.16 11.69
C SER A 102 4.00 -18.95 12.60
N PHE A 103 3.57 -17.82 12.04
CA PHE A 103 3.52 -16.55 12.74
C PHE A 103 2.15 -15.91 12.58
N ALA A 104 1.71 -15.19 13.62
CA ALA A 104 0.50 -14.39 13.58
C ALA A 104 0.87 -12.90 13.55
N LEU A 105 0.32 -12.19 12.58
CA LEU A 105 0.34 -10.74 12.48
C LEU A 105 -0.92 -10.22 13.19
N GLU A 106 -0.71 -9.57 14.33
CA GLU A 106 -1.74 -9.09 15.24
C GLU A 106 -1.75 -7.57 15.25
N ILE A 107 -2.89 -6.96 14.90
CA ILE A 107 -3.07 -5.52 15.04
C ILE A 107 -3.64 -5.29 16.44
N LEU A 108 -2.99 -4.45 17.24
CA LEU A 108 -3.41 -4.13 18.60
C LEU A 108 -4.38 -2.94 18.63
N LEU A 109 -5.10 -2.78 19.73
CA LEU A 109 -6.09 -1.70 19.88
C LEU A 109 -5.44 -0.30 19.86
N ASN A 110 -4.30 -0.11 20.50
CA ASN A 110 -3.70 1.22 20.66
C ASN A 110 -2.37 1.32 19.92
N GLY A 111 -1.90 2.56 19.76
CA GLY A 111 -0.62 2.93 19.16
C GLY A 111 0.52 3.08 20.15
N ASP A 112 0.50 2.34 21.26
CA ASP A 112 1.51 2.46 22.31
C ASP A 112 2.69 1.52 22.03
N MET A 113 3.89 2.07 21.86
CA MET A 113 5.11 1.28 21.61
C MET A 113 5.79 0.76 22.88
N ASP A 114 5.16 0.95 24.05
CA ASP A 114 5.66 0.37 25.29
C ASP A 114 5.81 -1.16 25.19
N SER A 115 6.90 -1.65 25.76
CA SER A 115 7.27 -3.07 25.78
C SER A 115 6.24 -3.95 26.49
N GLU A 116 5.60 -3.45 27.55
CA GLU A 116 4.55 -4.20 28.24
C GLU A 116 3.30 -4.30 27.36
N TYR A 117 2.91 -3.18 26.74
CA TYR A 117 1.79 -3.16 25.80
C TYR A 117 2.01 -4.05 24.58
N CYS A 118 3.23 -4.08 24.03
CA CYS A 118 3.59 -5.01 22.97
C CYS A 118 3.37 -6.47 23.39
N LYS A 119 3.67 -6.85 24.64
CA LYS A 119 3.52 -8.24 25.11
C LYS A 119 2.08 -8.62 25.40
N SER A 120 1.30 -7.77 26.06
CA SER A 120 -0.02 -8.12 26.62
C SER A 120 -1.19 -7.38 25.97
N GLY A 121 -0.92 -6.48 25.03
CA GLY A 121 -1.94 -5.64 24.37
C GLY A 121 -3.05 -6.46 23.73
N MET A 122 -4.28 -5.94 23.86
CA MET A 122 -5.47 -6.54 23.27
C MET A 122 -5.47 -6.36 21.75
N ARG A 123 -5.94 -7.40 21.06
CA ARG A 123 -6.06 -7.41 19.59
C ARG A 123 -7.27 -6.60 19.15
N TYR A 124 -7.10 -5.85 18.06
CA TYR A 124 -8.15 -5.10 17.38
C TYR A 124 -8.97 -5.97 16.42
N ALA A 125 -8.32 -6.86 15.69
CA ALA A 125 -8.92 -7.74 14.70
C ALA A 125 -8.31 -9.14 14.75
N ASP A 126 -8.87 -10.08 13.98
CA ASP A 126 -8.36 -11.44 13.92
C ASP A 126 -6.90 -11.48 13.43
N PRO A 127 -6.05 -12.39 13.93
CA PRO A 127 -4.67 -12.48 13.48
C PRO A 127 -4.57 -12.97 12.03
N LEU A 128 -3.72 -12.32 11.23
CA LEU A 128 -3.33 -12.86 9.93
C LEU A 128 -2.20 -13.88 10.13
N VAL A 129 -2.47 -15.15 9.84
CA VAL A 129 -1.47 -16.22 9.99
C VAL A 129 -0.65 -16.37 8.71
N ILE A 130 0.66 -16.33 8.85
CA ILE A 130 1.64 -16.61 7.80
C ILE A 130 2.48 -17.84 8.19
N LYS A 131 2.93 -18.58 7.18
CA LYS A 131 3.78 -19.76 7.38
C LYS A 131 5.00 -19.63 6.49
N ILE A 132 6.18 -19.75 7.08
CA ILE A 132 7.43 -19.72 6.33
C ILE A 132 7.65 -21.10 5.69
N PRO A 133 8.04 -21.16 4.40
CA PRO A 133 8.43 -22.41 3.76
C PRO A 133 9.57 -23.11 4.52
N LYS A 134 9.66 -24.44 4.39
CA LYS A 134 10.69 -25.20 5.10
C LYS A 134 12.08 -24.80 4.62
N GLY A 135 12.97 -24.52 5.56
CA GLY A 135 14.36 -24.14 5.28
C GLY A 135 14.56 -22.67 4.89
N GLU A 136 13.47 -21.89 4.81
CA GLU A 136 13.55 -20.45 4.55
C GLU A 136 13.46 -19.64 5.85
N LYS A 137 14.01 -18.43 5.78
CA LYS A 137 13.93 -17.42 6.86
C LYS A 137 13.22 -16.13 6.43
N TYR A 138 12.81 -16.04 5.16
CA TYR A 138 12.10 -14.89 4.62
C TYR A 138 10.65 -15.27 4.27
N TYR A 139 9.75 -14.32 4.49
CA TYR A 139 8.38 -14.38 4.01
C TYR A 139 8.11 -13.19 3.11
N VAL A 140 7.75 -13.48 1.87
CA VAL A 140 7.28 -12.49 0.89
C VAL A 140 5.91 -12.93 0.40
N GLY A 141 4.89 -12.11 0.61
CA GLY A 141 3.55 -12.45 0.16
C GLY A 141 2.49 -11.42 0.55
N ALA A 142 1.43 -11.39 -0.26
CA ALA A 142 0.30 -10.51 -0.06
C ALA A 142 -0.99 -11.28 0.24
N ARG A 143 -1.80 -10.75 1.16
CA ARG A 143 -3.12 -11.30 1.54
C ARG A 143 -4.15 -10.18 1.59
N LYS A 144 -5.40 -10.48 1.23
CA LYS A 144 -6.51 -9.54 1.35
C LYS A 144 -7.26 -9.77 2.65
N ARG A 145 -7.70 -8.68 3.26
CA ARG A 145 -8.53 -8.65 4.47
C ARG A 145 -9.69 -7.68 4.29
N ASN A 146 -10.85 -8.03 4.82
CA ASN A 146 -12.06 -7.21 4.68
C ASN A 146 -12.54 -6.63 6.02
N ASP A 147 -11.84 -6.95 7.11
CA ASP A 147 -12.19 -6.65 8.49
C ASP A 147 -11.33 -5.52 9.09
N ILE A 148 -10.53 -4.86 8.25
CA ILE A 148 -9.68 -3.74 8.61
C ILE A 148 -9.75 -2.68 7.51
N SER A 149 -9.54 -1.40 7.86
CA SER A 149 -9.44 -0.30 6.90
C SER A 149 -8.21 0.56 7.19
N ILE A 150 -7.73 1.30 6.19
CA ILE A 150 -6.75 2.39 6.38
C ILE A 150 -7.34 3.77 6.06
N ILE A 151 -8.54 3.84 5.46
CA ILE A 151 -9.21 5.09 5.08
C ILE A 151 -10.40 5.39 6.00
N ASN A 152 -11.20 4.38 6.35
CA ASN A 152 -12.37 4.56 7.20
C ASN A 152 -11.93 4.90 8.63
N HIS A 153 -12.30 6.07 9.14
CA HIS A 153 -11.79 6.58 10.41
C HIS A 153 -12.16 5.70 11.61
N ASN A 154 -13.35 5.11 11.61
CA ASN A 154 -13.82 4.27 12.73
C ASN A 154 -13.13 2.90 12.75
N GLU A 155 -12.65 2.45 11.60
CA GLU A 155 -12.05 1.12 11.39
C GLU A 155 -10.56 1.19 11.03
N SER A 156 -9.97 2.38 11.16
CA SER A 156 -8.61 2.62 10.69
C SER A 156 -7.61 1.91 11.58
N ILE A 157 -6.67 1.21 10.94
CA ILE A 157 -5.51 0.61 11.58
C ILE A 157 -4.31 1.57 11.63
N ILE A 158 -4.40 2.74 10.97
CA ILE A 158 -3.36 3.75 11.03
C ILE A 158 -3.22 4.26 12.46
N GLY A 159 -1.98 4.35 12.94
CA GLY A 159 -1.66 4.73 14.31
C GLY A 159 -1.81 3.59 15.33
N ARG A 160 -2.11 2.36 14.90
CA ARG A 160 -2.12 1.18 15.77
C ARG A 160 -0.80 0.40 15.69
N ILE A 161 -0.54 -0.46 16.66
CA ILE A 161 0.62 -1.34 16.66
C ILE A 161 0.33 -2.63 15.88
N LEU A 162 1.26 -3.01 15.00
CA LEU A 162 1.37 -4.34 14.44
C LEU A 162 2.38 -5.15 15.26
N ARG A 163 1.92 -6.25 15.83
CA ARG A 163 2.72 -7.22 16.57
C ARG A 163 2.87 -8.51 15.77
N ILE A 164 4.06 -9.09 15.79
CA ILE A 164 4.30 -10.40 15.20
C ILE A 164 4.61 -11.41 16.30
N THR A 165 3.85 -12.51 16.33
CA THR A 165 4.00 -13.57 17.32
C THR A 165 4.30 -14.92 16.67
N CYS A 166 5.12 -15.75 17.33
CA CYS A 166 5.34 -17.14 16.94
C CYS A 166 4.23 -18.03 17.50
N ILE A 167 3.62 -18.84 16.63
CA ILE A 167 2.60 -19.82 17.02
C ILE A 167 3.29 -21.08 17.55
N GLY A 168 3.03 -21.41 18.82
CA GLY A 168 3.56 -22.61 19.48
C GLY A 168 5.03 -22.49 19.91
N CYS A 169 5.57 -21.28 20.00
CA CYS A 169 6.84 -21.02 20.70
C CYS A 169 6.62 -20.83 22.20
N GLU A 170 7.70 -20.95 22.98
CA GLU A 170 7.74 -20.62 24.42
C GLU A 170 7.49 -19.12 24.65
N GLU A 171 7.02 -18.74 25.84
CA GLU A 171 6.58 -17.36 26.14
C GLU A 171 7.68 -16.30 25.95
N ASP A 172 8.94 -16.66 26.20
CA ASP A 172 10.11 -15.81 26.01
C ASP A 172 10.42 -15.54 24.52
N GLN A 173 10.05 -16.47 23.64
CA GLN A 173 10.25 -16.39 22.18
C GLN A 173 8.96 -16.07 21.42
N LYS A 174 7.86 -15.89 22.13
CA LYS A 174 6.53 -15.73 21.54
C LYS A 174 6.38 -14.43 20.79
N ILE A 175 6.92 -13.33 21.32
CA ILE A 175 6.81 -12.00 20.70
C ILE A 175 8.09 -11.70 19.93
N LEU A 176 7.96 -11.57 18.61
CA LEU A 176 9.10 -11.32 17.74
C LEU A 176 9.38 -9.85 17.49
N GLY A 177 8.36 -8.99 17.58
CA GLY A 177 8.52 -7.55 17.41
C GLY A 177 7.18 -6.83 17.33
N CYS A 178 7.21 -5.53 17.60
CA CYS A 178 6.10 -4.61 17.42
C CYS A 178 6.55 -3.40 16.59
N ALA A 179 5.65 -2.88 15.77
CA ALA A 179 5.88 -1.70 14.97
C ALA A 179 4.60 -0.87 14.86
N LEU A 180 4.73 0.46 14.85
CA LEU A 180 3.62 1.37 14.59
C LEU A 180 3.24 1.33 13.11
N ILE A 181 1.95 1.23 12.81
CA ILE A 181 1.40 1.36 11.46
C ILE A 181 1.26 2.85 11.15
N GLY A 182 2.25 3.41 10.45
CA GLY A 182 2.22 4.78 9.96
C GLY A 182 1.52 4.89 8.61
N ARG A 183 1.01 6.08 8.28
CA ARG A 183 0.61 6.41 6.91
C ARG A 183 1.84 6.84 6.12
N ILE A 184 2.01 6.34 4.90
CA ILE A 184 2.97 6.88 3.95
C ILE A 184 2.19 7.85 3.07
N ASP A 185 2.39 9.16 3.26
CA ASP A 185 1.96 10.14 2.28
C ASP A 185 3.04 10.30 1.20
N ASP A 186 2.62 10.49 -0.06
CA ASP A 186 3.51 10.77 -1.20
C ASP A 186 4.12 12.21 -1.11
N GLU A 187 3.70 13.02 -0.14
CA GLU A 187 4.23 14.37 0.09
C GLU A 187 5.41 14.31 1.07
N VAL A 188 6.61 14.13 0.51
CA VAL A 188 7.85 14.41 1.24
C VAL A 188 7.85 15.89 1.63
N TYR A 189 7.73 16.18 2.92
CA TYR A 189 8.08 17.49 3.45
C TYR A 189 9.57 17.73 3.20
N ILE A 190 9.89 18.44 2.12
CA ILE A 190 11.24 18.96 1.88
C ILE A 190 11.31 20.26 2.65
N GLU A 191 11.97 20.21 3.80
CA GLU A 191 12.39 21.42 4.49
C GLU A 191 13.31 22.18 3.53
N LYS A 192 12.79 23.28 2.96
CA LYS A 192 13.61 24.17 2.13
C LYS A 192 14.57 24.87 3.08
N ASP A 193 15.75 24.29 3.26
CA ASP A 193 16.86 25.00 3.87
C ASP A 193 17.07 26.30 3.05
N PRO A 194 16.85 27.49 3.63
CA PRO A 194 17.00 28.74 2.90
C PRO A 194 18.45 28.97 2.43
N GLN A 195 19.41 28.16 2.89
CA GLN A 195 20.79 28.17 2.41
C GLN A 195 21.03 27.28 1.18
N PHE A 196 20.07 26.42 0.79
CA PHE A 196 20.13 25.57 -0.40
C PHE A 196 19.29 26.17 -1.56
N ILE A 197 19.58 27.41 -1.93
CA ILE A 197 19.22 27.93 -3.27
C ILE A 197 20.48 28.47 -3.95
N SER A 198 21.14 27.60 -4.70
CA SER A 198 21.41 27.82 -6.13
C SER A 198 22.22 26.65 -6.67
N ASN A 199 21.63 25.89 -7.61
CA ASN A 199 22.30 25.27 -8.77
C ASN A 199 21.43 24.30 -9.57
N HIS A 200 20.09 24.37 -9.47
CA HIS A 200 19.20 23.63 -10.38
C HIS A 200 18.35 24.51 -11.29
N VAL A 201 18.89 25.66 -11.72
CA VAL A 201 18.39 26.37 -12.91
C VAL A 201 19.59 26.67 -13.82
N ASN A 202 20.17 25.63 -14.44
CA ASN A 202 21.08 25.82 -15.57
C ASN A 202 21.10 24.67 -16.59
N LEU A 203 20.43 23.54 -16.34
CA LEU A 203 20.35 22.45 -17.33
C LEU A 203 19.31 22.69 -18.44
N GLN A 204 18.30 23.54 -18.22
CA GLN A 204 17.33 23.88 -19.27
C GLN A 204 17.80 25.02 -20.20
N GLN A 205 18.82 25.80 -19.81
CA GLN A 205 19.36 26.89 -20.65
C GLN A 205 20.53 26.48 -21.55
N GLN A 206 21.12 25.29 -21.37
CA GLN A 206 22.16 24.77 -22.27
C GLN A 206 21.59 24.03 -23.49
N LEU A 207 20.38 23.49 -23.43
CA LEU A 207 19.71 22.87 -24.60
C LEU A 207 19.14 23.89 -25.60
N VAL A 208 18.91 25.14 -25.18
CA VAL A 208 18.41 26.21 -26.07
C VAL A 208 19.54 27.02 -26.73
N ARG A 209 20.80 26.87 -26.28
CA ARG A 209 21.97 27.61 -26.79
C ARG A 209 22.70 26.96 -27.97
N GLY A 210 22.11 25.93 -28.58
CA GLY A 210 22.65 25.27 -29.79
C GLY A 210 22.17 25.83 -31.13
N GLN A 211 21.15 26.70 -31.16
CA GLN A 211 20.67 27.29 -32.41
C GLN A 211 21.20 28.71 -32.62
N LYS A 212 22.25 28.78 -33.43
CA LYS A 212 22.81 30.00 -34.03
C LYS A 212 21.73 30.76 -34.83
N GLY A 213 21.69 32.08 -34.66
CA GLY A 213 21.02 32.99 -35.59
C GLY A 213 20.82 34.41 -35.05
N LEU A 214 21.92 35.19 -35.04
CA LEU A 214 22.13 36.65 -35.22
C LEU A 214 20.93 37.67 -35.22
N PRO A 215 21.19 38.98 -34.99
CA PRO A 215 20.55 39.81 -33.96
C PRO A 215 19.70 40.94 -34.55
N GLN A 216 18.93 41.65 -33.70
CA GLN A 216 18.95 43.12 -33.58
C GLN A 216 17.81 43.68 -32.72
N SER A 217 18.09 44.86 -32.15
CA SER A 217 17.17 45.90 -31.67
C SER A 217 16.71 45.86 -30.20
N MET A 218 17.47 46.59 -29.38
CA MET A 218 17.07 47.19 -28.10
C MET A 218 15.72 47.93 -28.17
N LYS A 219 14.93 47.84 -27.09
CA LYS A 219 14.28 48.99 -26.46
C LYS A 219 14.00 48.73 -24.97
N ARG A 220 14.70 49.49 -24.12
CA ARG A 220 14.40 49.71 -22.69
C ARG A 220 13.07 50.47 -22.55
N ARG A 221 12.27 50.16 -21.53
CA ARG A 221 11.78 51.14 -20.53
C ARG A 221 10.99 50.49 -19.36
N ASN A 222 11.54 50.71 -18.15
CA ASN A 222 10.97 51.15 -16.87
C ASN A 222 9.78 50.47 -16.13
N HIS A 223 10.11 49.99 -14.92
CA HIS A 223 9.58 50.30 -13.57
C HIS A 223 8.07 50.29 -13.26
N ARG A 224 7.67 49.44 -12.28
CA ARG A 224 7.20 49.79 -10.91
C ARG A 224 6.77 48.51 -10.16
N LYS A 225 7.45 48.16 -9.06
CA LYS A 225 7.11 48.38 -7.63
C LYS A 225 6.22 47.27 -7.03
N LEU A 226 6.85 46.50 -6.14
CA LEU A 226 6.24 45.67 -5.10
C LEU A 226 5.23 46.48 -4.27
N LEU A 227 4.19 45.79 -3.79
CA LEU A 227 3.50 46.14 -2.56
C LEU A 227 3.23 44.85 -1.76
N VAL A 228 3.78 44.83 -0.56
CA VAL A 228 3.51 43.91 0.55
C VAL A 228 2.65 44.67 1.54
N LEU A 229 1.62 44.02 2.09
CA LEU A 229 0.94 44.38 3.34
C LEU A 229 0.66 43.03 4.04
N ALA A 230 1.31 42.73 5.17
CA ALA A 230 0.99 43.19 6.53
C ALA A 230 -0.32 42.58 7.02
#